data_AF-A0AA35WZM3-F1
#
_entry.id   AF-A0AA35WZM3-F1
#
_cell.length_a   1.000
_cell.length_b   1.000
_cell.length_c   1.000
_cell.angle_alpha   90.00
_cell.angle_beta   90.00
_cell.angle_gamma   90.00
#
_symmetry.space_group_name_H-M   'P 1'
#
loop_
_entity.id
_entity.type
_entity.pdbx_description
1 polymer ?
#
loop_
_entity_poly.entity_id
_entity_poly.type
_entity_poly.pdbx_seq_one_letter_code
_entity_poly.pdbx_strand_id
1 'polypeptide(L)'
;MLSVAAGFHCACSLLRLPTRTYARSCFKTKPRKRRDATKVNPLKKKIASDVRDILSHETVAVVHFGDLDTKAWSSLRLKLAQSGNEAQVIPTKIATRALDDTPCQNLAPLFKGSTALVYGNLDQTSSLLSCIKSEPRLCVLGGKVLDQLFTPRGLEEIAKLPPLEVLRQELVALLSLPQRHTLSLLQRTPVTLTQTLSLHVSSSSPSSSQETD
;
A
#
# COMPACT_ATOMS: atom_id res chain seq x y z
N MET A 1 53.55 -25.83 86.66
CA MET A 1 54.61 -24.83 86.41
C MET A 1 54.91 -24.84 84.92
N LEU A 2 54.92 -23.63 84.34
CA LEU A 2 55.26 -23.25 82.95
C LEU A 2 54.26 -23.74 81.87
N SER A 3 53.55 -22.84 81.15
CA SER A 3 54.06 -21.88 80.15
C SER A 3 54.67 -22.64 78.96
N VAL A 4 54.17 -22.58 77.72
CA VAL A 4 54.11 -21.39 76.86
C VAL A 4 53.07 -21.62 75.75
N ALA A 5 52.26 -20.58 75.52
CA ALA A 5 51.35 -20.45 74.39
C ALA A 5 52.11 -20.28 73.06
N ALA A 6 51.87 -21.15 72.09
CA ALA A 6 52.24 -20.93 70.70
C ALA A 6 51.08 -20.23 70.00
N GLY A 7 51.21 -18.91 69.83
CA GLY A 7 50.29 -18.08 69.10
C GLY A 7 50.38 -18.33 67.60
N PHE A 8 49.29 -18.82 67.01
CA PHE A 8 48.97 -18.55 65.61
C PHE A 8 47.90 -17.47 65.59
N HIS A 9 48.34 -16.22 65.51
CA HIS A 9 47.49 -15.10 65.17
C HIS A 9 47.01 -15.25 63.72
N CYS A 10 45.86 -15.87 63.54
CA CYS A 10 45.03 -15.60 62.37
C CYS A 10 44.00 -14.55 62.77
N ALA A 11 44.38 -13.28 62.66
CA ALA A 11 43.49 -12.15 62.79
C ALA A 11 42.55 -12.10 61.57
N CYS A 12 41.56 -13.00 61.54
CA CYS A 12 40.50 -13.01 60.52
C CYS A 12 39.12 -13.13 61.19
N SER A 13 38.94 -12.46 62.33
CA SER A 13 37.66 -12.39 63.06
C SER A 13 36.98 -11.02 62.95
N LEU A 14 37.52 -10.07 62.16
CA LEU A 14 37.08 -8.67 62.12
C LEU A 14 36.86 -8.08 60.72
N LEU A 15 36.64 -8.91 59.71
CA LEU A 15 36.05 -8.45 58.44
C LEU A 15 34.61 -8.94 58.35
N ARG A 16 33.74 -8.32 59.16
CA ARG A 16 32.32 -8.22 58.80
C ARG A 16 32.25 -7.47 57.48
N LEU A 17 32.26 -8.20 56.36
CA LEU A 17 31.80 -7.66 55.09
C LEU A 17 30.45 -6.99 55.38
N PRO A 18 30.25 -5.72 55.01
CA PRO A 18 28.96 -5.07 55.23
C PRO A 18 27.90 -5.92 54.54
N THR A 19 26.94 -6.43 55.31
CA THR A 19 25.79 -7.17 54.79
C THR A 19 25.23 -6.36 53.64
N ARG A 20 25.27 -6.93 52.43
CA ARG A 20 24.88 -6.34 51.15
C ARG A 20 23.70 -5.39 51.32
N THR A 21 23.98 -4.12 51.61
CA THR A 21 22.96 -3.08 51.70
C THR A 21 22.48 -2.93 50.28
N TYR A 22 21.29 -3.43 50.01
CA TYR A 22 20.60 -3.40 48.73
C TYR A 22 20.88 -2.04 48.05
N ALA A 23 21.45 -2.07 46.83
CA ALA A 23 21.81 -0.85 46.13
C ALA A 23 20.55 0.04 45.99
N ARG A 24 20.70 1.36 46.10
CA ARG A 24 19.57 2.31 45.95
C ARG A 24 18.81 2.15 44.63
N SER A 25 19.41 1.53 43.62
CA SER A 25 18.78 1.15 42.34
C SER A 25 17.69 0.08 42.47
N CYS A 26 17.66 -0.64 43.59
CA CYS A 26 16.73 -1.72 43.83
C CYS A 26 15.52 -1.28 44.70
N PHE A 27 15.52 -0.06 45.22
CA PHE A 27 14.27 0.59 45.64
C PHE A 27 13.53 1.02 44.38
N LYS A 28 12.21 0.72 44.29
CA LYS A 28 11.30 1.25 43.28
C LYS A 28 11.65 2.73 43.05
N THR A 29 12.36 3.02 41.96
CA THR A 29 12.64 4.39 41.57
C THR A 29 11.28 5.06 41.44
N LYS A 30 11.10 6.24 42.03
CA LYS A 30 9.85 6.99 41.88
C LYS A 30 9.54 7.01 40.38
N PRO A 31 8.36 6.52 39.93
CA PRO A 31 8.06 6.48 38.50
C PRO A 31 8.32 7.87 37.96
N ARG A 32 9.20 7.97 36.97
CA ARG A 32 9.59 9.23 36.34
C ARG A 32 8.29 9.99 36.07
N LYS A 33 8.10 11.15 36.72
CA LYS A 33 6.86 11.94 36.71
C LYS A 33 6.34 11.94 35.28
N ARG A 34 5.37 11.06 34.97
CA ARG A 34 4.83 10.94 33.61
C ARG A 34 4.21 12.31 33.41
N ARG A 35 4.79 13.14 32.54
CA ARG A 35 4.15 14.39 32.10
C ARG A 35 2.69 14.03 31.86
N ASP A 36 1.80 14.75 32.52
CA ASP A 36 0.40 14.36 32.69
C ASP A 36 -0.14 13.82 31.36
N ALA A 37 -0.81 12.66 31.41
CA ALA A 37 -1.30 11.94 30.22
C ALA A 37 -2.17 12.81 29.27
N THR A 38 -2.59 13.98 29.75
CA THR A 38 -3.56 14.89 29.16
C THR A 38 -2.97 15.98 28.26
N LYS A 39 -1.67 16.32 28.31
CA LYS A 39 -1.14 17.42 27.47
C LYS A 39 -0.65 16.92 26.10
N VAL A 40 -1.59 16.54 25.24
CA VAL A 40 -1.30 16.20 23.84
C VAL A 40 -1.02 17.50 23.06
N ASN A 41 0.13 17.55 22.38
CA ASN A 41 0.50 18.71 21.55
C ASN A 41 -0.58 18.96 20.46
N PRO A 42 -1.09 20.19 20.30
CA PRO A 42 -2.14 20.49 19.32
C PRO A 42 -1.76 20.11 17.89
N LEU A 43 -0.49 20.21 17.49
CA LEU A 43 -0.04 19.83 16.15
C LEU A 43 -0.22 18.34 15.88
N LYS A 44 -0.01 17.49 16.90
CA LYS A 44 -0.19 16.04 16.77
C LYS A 44 -1.67 15.67 16.59
N LYS A 45 -2.58 16.47 17.18
CA LYS A 45 -4.02 16.29 16.98
C LYS A 45 -4.42 16.66 15.56
N LYS A 46 -3.89 17.75 15.02
CA LYS A 46 -4.11 18.16 13.62
C LYS A 46 -3.62 17.10 12.63
N ILE A 47 -2.38 16.63 12.78
CA ILE A 47 -1.87 15.56 11.91
C ILE A 47 -2.72 14.28 12.04
N ALA A 48 -3.24 13.98 13.24
CA ALA A 48 -4.13 12.84 13.42
C ALA A 48 -5.51 13.03 12.76
N SER A 49 -6.05 14.26 12.69
CA SER A 49 -7.25 14.53 11.89
C SER A 49 -6.96 14.41 10.40
N ASP A 50 -5.85 14.97 9.93
CA ASP A 50 -5.46 14.89 8.51
C ASP A 50 -5.30 13.43 8.07
N VAL A 51 -4.71 12.57 8.91
CA VAL A 51 -4.63 11.12 8.65
C VAL A 51 -6.00 10.48 8.52
N ARG A 52 -6.97 10.87 9.35
CA ARG A 52 -8.33 10.32 9.28
C ARG A 52 -9.03 10.76 8.00
N ASP A 53 -8.82 12.00 7.59
CA ASP A 53 -9.33 12.52 6.33
C ASP A 53 -8.70 11.74 5.15
N ILE A 54 -7.40 11.49 5.20
CA ILE A 54 -6.70 10.67 4.18
C ILE A 54 -7.26 9.24 4.13
N LEU A 55 -7.52 8.64 5.28
CA LEU A 55 -8.08 7.28 5.37
C LEU A 55 -9.54 7.21 4.91
N SER A 56 -10.26 8.34 4.87
CA SER A 56 -11.62 8.41 4.33
C SER A 56 -11.66 8.33 2.82
N HIS A 57 -10.55 8.59 2.13
CA HIS A 57 -10.46 8.37 0.69
C HIS A 57 -10.62 6.89 0.34
N GLU A 58 -11.10 6.67 -0.88
CA GLU A 58 -11.42 5.34 -1.38
C GLU A 58 -10.15 4.48 -1.53
N THR A 59 -9.01 5.09 -1.84
CA THR A 59 -7.77 4.34 -2.07
C THR A 59 -6.61 4.93 -1.29
N VAL A 60 -5.92 4.06 -0.55
CA VAL A 60 -4.77 4.42 0.28
C VAL A 60 -3.72 3.32 0.19
N ALA A 61 -2.54 3.64 -0.32
CA ALA A 61 -1.38 2.76 -0.32
C ALA A 61 -0.40 3.18 0.78
N VAL A 62 0.08 2.19 1.55
CA VAL A 62 1.13 2.35 2.55
C VAL A 62 2.46 1.95 1.93
N VAL A 63 3.37 2.91 1.87
CA VAL A 63 4.69 2.75 1.25
C VAL A 63 5.77 3.01 2.29
N HIS A 64 6.77 2.12 2.35
CA HIS A 64 7.99 2.40 3.09
C HIS A 64 9.00 3.05 2.14
N PHE A 65 9.49 4.23 2.52
CA PHE A 65 10.61 4.87 1.84
C PHE A 65 11.88 4.66 2.67
N GLY A 66 12.95 4.20 2.03
CA GLY A 66 14.27 4.09 2.66
C GLY A 66 15.05 5.40 2.46
N ASP A 67 16.06 5.33 1.60
CA ASP A 67 16.91 6.47 1.24
C ASP A 67 16.43 7.08 -0.08
N LEU A 68 15.43 7.96 0.02
CA LEU A 68 14.91 8.70 -1.14
C LEU A 68 15.44 10.14 -1.15
N ASP A 69 16.05 10.53 -2.27
CA ASP A 69 16.57 11.88 -2.46
C ASP A 69 15.43 12.91 -2.51
N THR A 70 15.70 14.15 -2.10
CA THR A 70 14.71 15.25 -2.18
C THR A 70 14.26 15.52 -3.61
N LYS A 71 15.17 15.36 -4.58
CA LYS A 71 14.86 15.45 -6.02
C LYS A 71 13.88 14.35 -6.45
N ALA A 72 14.14 13.11 -6.03
CA ALA A 72 13.25 11.97 -6.31
C ALA A 72 11.86 12.17 -5.68
N TRP A 73 11.80 12.66 -4.43
CA TRP A 73 10.53 13.05 -3.80
C TRP A 73 9.76 14.10 -4.61
N SER A 74 10.45 15.12 -5.13
CA SER A 74 9.80 16.15 -5.93
C SER A 74 9.27 15.61 -7.26
N SER A 75 10.03 14.75 -7.95
CA SER A 75 9.57 14.12 -9.19
C SER A 75 8.42 13.16 -8.95
N LEU A 76 8.44 12.41 -7.84
CA LEU A 76 7.35 11.52 -7.47
C LEU A 76 6.06 12.29 -7.19
N ARG A 77 6.13 13.40 -6.45
CA ARG A 77 4.96 14.25 -6.20
C ARG A 77 4.39 14.83 -7.49
N LEU A 78 5.24 15.22 -8.45
CA LEU A 78 4.78 15.70 -9.75
C LEU A 78 4.07 14.61 -10.56
N LYS A 79 4.63 13.39 -10.61
CA LYS A 79 4.00 12.24 -11.29
C LYS A 79 2.66 11.85 -10.64
N LEU A 80 2.61 11.86 -9.31
CA LEU A 80 1.37 11.60 -8.58
C LEU A 80 0.33 12.69 -8.84
N ALA A 81 0.72 13.97 -8.82
CA ALA A 81 -0.19 15.08 -9.11
C ALA A 81 -0.75 15.02 -10.55
N GLN A 82 0.04 14.63 -11.55
CA GLN A 82 -0.44 14.39 -12.92
C GLN A 82 -1.53 13.32 -12.99
N SER A 83 -1.44 12.34 -12.10
CA SER A 83 -2.42 11.27 -11.97
C SER A 83 -3.47 11.55 -10.89
N GLY A 84 -3.59 12.78 -10.37
CA GLY A 84 -4.59 13.16 -9.35
C GLY A 84 -4.37 12.58 -7.95
N ASN A 85 -3.19 12.01 -7.70
CA ASN A 85 -2.83 11.36 -6.44
C ASN A 85 -1.91 12.25 -5.61
N GLU A 86 -1.95 12.07 -4.28
CA GLU A 86 -1.10 12.82 -3.35
C GLU A 86 -0.33 11.87 -2.43
N ALA A 87 0.86 12.31 -2.00
CA ALA A 87 1.71 11.55 -1.09
C ALA A 87 2.13 12.39 0.12
N GLN A 88 1.80 11.89 1.31
CA GLN A 88 2.12 12.52 2.58
C GLN A 88 2.95 11.61 3.47
N VAL A 89 4.03 12.16 4.01
CA VAL A 89 4.87 11.49 5.01
C VAL A 89 4.28 11.74 6.39
N ILE A 90 4.00 10.68 7.12
CA ILE A 90 3.30 10.76 8.40
C ILE A 90 4.12 10.04 9.47
N PRO A 91 4.31 10.65 10.66
CA PRO A 91 4.96 9.95 11.77
C PRO A 91 4.19 8.69 12.16
N THR A 92 4.86 7.55 12.15
CA THR A 92 4.29 6.22 12.44
C THR A 92 3.50 6.18 13.75
N LYS A 93 4.02 6.77 14.84
CA LYS A 93 3.32 6.80 16.14
C LYS A 93 1.98 7.55 16.11
N ILE A 94 1.82 8.50 15.20
CA ILE A 94 0.57 9.26 15.04
C ILE A 94 -0.38 8.43 14.18
N ALA A 95 0.11 7.86 13.08
CA ALA A 95 -0.67 6.99 12.21
C ALA A 95 -1.24 5.78 12.95
N THR A 96 -0.43 5.06 13.74
CA THR A 96 -0.92 3.91 14.53
C THR A 96 -2.03 4.29 15.49
N ARG A 97 -1.94 5.47 16.13
CA ARG A 97 -2.98 5.96 17.04
C ARG A 97 -4.23 6.46 16.32
N ALA A 98 -4.09 6.97 15.10
CA ALA A 98 -5.23 7.39 14.29
C ALA A 98 -6.02 6.19 13.77
N LEU A 99 -5.36 5.04 13.58
CA LEU A 99 -5.97 3.80 13.08
C LEU A 99 -6.76 3.02 14.13
N ASP A 100 -6.41 3.14 15.42
CA ASP A 100 -7.08 2.44 16.52
C ASP A 100 -8.59 2.72 16.58
N ASP A 101 -9.03 3.89 16.09
CA ASP A 101 -10.43 4.34 16.08
C ASP A 101 -11.16 4.07 14.75
N THR A 102 -10.51 3.43 13.76
CA THR A 102 -11.02 3.30 12.37
C THR A 102 -11.24 1.84 11.98
N PRO A 103 -12.10 1.55 10.97
CA PRO A 103 -12.30 0.18 10.47
C PRO A 103 -11.02 -0.45 9.91
N CYS A 104 -9.98 0.34 9.65
CA CYS A 104 -8.72 -0.10 9.07
C CYS A 104 -7.66 -0.49 10.13
N GLN A 105 -8.07 -0.90 11.33
CA GLN A 105 -7.15 -1.28 12.42
C GLN A 105 -6.09 -2.30 12.00
N ASN A 106 -6.45 -3.20 11.08
CA ASN A 106 -5.55 -4.23 10.52
C ASN A 106 -4.35 -3.67 9.73
N LEU A 107 -4.33 -2.37 9.39
CA LEU A 107 -3.16 -1.71 8.77
C LEU A 107 -2.09 -1.29 9.78
N ALA A 108 -2.42 -1.21 11.08
CA ALA A 108 -1.48 -0.81 12.14
C ALA A 108 -0.10 -1.52 12.09
N PRO A 109 0.02 -2.85 11.84
CA PRO A 109 1.32 -3.52 11.77
C PRO A 109 2.20 -3.07 10.59
N LEU A 110 1.63 -2.47 9.53
CA LEU A 110 2.39 -1.96 8.38
C LEU A 110 3.10 -0.64 8.68
N PHE A 111 2.67 0.10 9.72
CA PHE A 111 3.28 1.36 10.13
C PHE A 111 4.51 1.17 11.00
N LYS A 112 5.50 0.43 10.48
CA LYS A 112 6.81 0.23 11.10
C LYS A 112 7.90 0.81 10.19
N GLY A 113 8.73 1.68 10.76
CA GLY A 113 9.80 2.36 10.02
C GLY A 113 9.36 3.70 9.42
N SER A 114 9.93 4.04 8.27
CA SER A 114 9.71 5.31 7.55
C SER A 114 8.58 5.15 6.54
N THR A 115 7.36 5.45 6.97
CA THR A 115 6.15 5.24 6.17
C THR A 115 5.60 6.52 5.57
N ALA A 116 5.22 6.45 4.30
CA ALA A 116 4.42 7.44 3.60
C ALA A 116 3.07 6.83 3.23
N LEU A 117 2.05 7.69 3.24
CA LEU A 117 0.74 7.38 2.68
C LEU A 117 0.66 7.99 1.29
N VAL A 118 0.18 7.20 0.33
CA VAL A 118 -0.23 7.68 -0.98
C VAL A 118 -1.71 7.44 -1.10
N TYR A 119 -2.48 8.47 -1.45
CA TYR A 119 -3.94 8.37 -1.55
C TYR A 119 -4.44 9.00 -2.84
N GLY A 120 -5.63 8.56 -3.24
CA GLY A 120 -6.29 9.04 -4.44
C GLY A 120 -7.68 8.44 -4.63
N ASN A 121 -8.27 8.71 -5.79
CA ASN A 121 -9.59 8.22 -6.18
C ASN A 121 -9.49 6.82 -6.84
N LEU A 122 -10.59 6.08 -6.88
CA LEU A 122 -10.60 4.70 -7.43
C LEU A 122 -10.16 4.61 -8.89
N ASP A 123 -10.50 5.60 -9.71
CA ASP A 123 -10.24 5.59 -11.15
C ASP A 123 -8.74 5.57 -11.50
N GLN A 124 -7.89 5.97 -10.55
CA GLN A 124 -6.46 6.21 -10.74
C GLN A 124 -5.58 5.21 -9.96
N THR A 125 -6.16 4.09 -9.52
CA THR A 125 -5.44 3.05 -8.76
C THR A 125 -4.27 2.42 -9.54
N SER A 126 -4.46 2.10 -10.82
CA SER A 126 -3.42 1.49 -11.66
C SER A 126 -2.27 2.45 -11.96
N SER A 127 -2.58 3.73 -12.21
CA SER A 127 -1.57 4.78 -12.39
C SER A 127 -0.80 5.06 -11.10
N LEU A 128 -1.48 5.08 -9.95
CA LEU A 128 -0.84 5.22 -8.63
C LEU A 128 0.19 4.09 -8.41
N LEU A 129 -0.22 2.83 -8.60
CA LEU A 129 0.65 1.68 -8.35
C LEU A 129 1.79 1.56 -9.36
N SER A 130 1.57 1.93 -10.63
CA SER A 130 2.65 2.00 -11.62
C SER A 130 3.65 3.13 -11.31
N CYS A 131 3.17 4.28 -10.81
CA CYS A 131 4.04 5.36 -10.36
C CYS A 131 4.94 4.91 -9.20
N ILE A 132 4.39 4.20 -8.21
CA ILE A 132 5.20 3.67 -7.10
C ILE A 132 6.22 2.65 -7.61
N LYS A 133 5.83 1.73 -8.51
CA LYS A 133 6.74 0.75 -9.11
C LYS A 133 7.86 1.37 -9.95
N SER A 134 7.68 2.58 -10.45
CA SER A 134 8.71 3.28 -11.23
C SER A 134 9.96 3.62 -10.40
N GLU A 135 9.81 3.71 -9.07
CA GLU A 135 10.92 4.01 -8.16
C GLU A 135 11.25 2.78 -7.29
N PRO A 136 12.35 2.07 -7.57
CA PRO A 136 12.69 0.82 -6.86
C PRO A 136 13.07 1.03 -5.39
N ARG A 137 13.29 2.29 -4.97
CA ARG A 137 13.62 2.67 -3.59
C ARG A 137 12.38 2.73 -2.69
N LEU A 138 11.19 2.59 -3.26
CA LEU A 138 9.92 2.56 -2.55
C LEU A 138 9.44 1.11 -2.44
N CYS A 139 9.24 0.67 -1.20
CA CYS A 139 8.71 -0.65 -0.92
C CYS A 139 7.22 -0.53 -0.60
N VAL A 140 6.37 -1.12 -1.45
CA VAL A 140 4.93 -1.22 -1.18
C VAL A 140 4.72 -2.29 -0.11
N LEU A 141 4.14 -1.91 1.03
CA LEU A 141 3.84 -2.85 2.11
C LEU A 141 2.42 -3.41 2.01
N GLY A 142 1.49 -2.60 1.53
CA GLY A 142 0.08 -2.95 1.43
C GLY A 142 -0.78 -1.70 1.26
N GLY A 143 -2.08 -1.89 1.15
CA GLY A 143 -3.00 -0.78 0.92
C GLY A 143 -4.44 -1.14 1.23
N LYS A 144 -5.27 -0.11 1.28
CA LYS A 144 -6.71 -0.18 1.34
C LYS A 144 -7.26 0.27 -0.01
N VAL A 145 -8.13 -0.53 -0.60
CA VAL A 145 -8.98 -0.12 -1.71
C VAL A 145 -10.41 -0.35 -1.26
N LEU A 146 -11.21 0.71 -1.25
CA LEU A 146 -12.53 0.78 -0.62
C LEU A 146 -12.42 0.40 0.87
N ASP A 147 -13.00 -0.73 1.25
CA ASP A 147 -12.97 -1.30 2.61
C ASP A 147 -12.11 -2.57 2.70
N GLN A 148 -11.49 -2.98 1.60
CA GLN A 148 -10.68 -4.19 1.54
C GLN A 148 -9.20 -3.88 1.66
N LEU A 149 -8.48 -4.76 2.34
CA LEU A 149 -7.05 -4.66 2.57
C LEU A 149 -6.30 -5.60 1.64
N PHE A 150 -5.27 -5.07 1.00
CA PHE A 150 -4.46 -5.79 0.02
C PHE A 150 -3.03 -5.94 0.49
N THR A 151 -2.51 -7.14 0.26
CA THR A 151 -1.08 -7.49 0.37
C THR A 151 -0.33 -6.92 -0.85
N PRO A 152 1.02 -6.85 -0.83
CA PRO A 152 1.77 -6.33 -1.97
C PRO A 152 1.48 -7.11 -3.27
N ARG A 153 1.28 -8.42 -3.18
CA ARG A 153 0.90 -9.27 -4.33
C ARG A 153 -0.48 -8.89 -4.89
N GLY A 154 -1.47 -8.68 -4.02
CA GLY A 154 -2.79 -8.22 -4.44
C GLY A 154 -2.75 -6.85 -5.11
N LEU A 155 -1.89 -5.95 -4.62
CA LEU A 155 -1.66 -4.67 -5.29
C LEU A 155 -0.99 -4.82 -6.66
N GLU A 156 -0.11 -5.81 -6.86
CA GLU A 156 0.45 -6.06 -8.18
C GLU A 156 -0.58 -6.54 -9.19
N GLU A 157 -1.57 -7.30 -8.76
CA GLU A 157 -2.71 -7.73 -9.58
C GLU A 157 -3.59 -6.53 -9.93
N ILE A 158 -3.93 -5.69 -8.95
CA ILE A 158 -4.69 -4.45 -9.18
C ILE A 158 -3.95 -3.51 -10.14
N ALA A 159 -2.63 -3.44 -10.06
CA ALA A 159 -1.82 -2.61 -10.96
C ALA A 159 -1.87 -3.07 -12.43
N LYS A 160 -2.19 -4.35 -12.70
CA LYS A 160 -2.35 -4.87 -14.06
C LYS A 160 -3.74 -4.63 -14.63
N LEU A 161 -4.72 -4.33 -13.78
CA LEU A 161 -6.09 -4.11 -14.21
C LEU A 161 -6.22 -2.77 -14.95
N PRO A 162 -7.02 -2.73 -16.03
CA PRO A 162 -7.38 -1.47 -16.68
C PRO A 162 -8.26 -0.60 -15.77
N PRO A 163 -8.44 0.70 -16.08
CA PRO A 163 -9.26 1.60 -15.27
C PRO A 163 -10.74 1.17 -15.25
N LEU A 164 -11.50 1.67 -14.27
CA LEU A 164 -12.89 1.28 -14.03
C LEU A 164 -13.81 1.46 -15.25
N GLU A 165 -13.65 2.55 -15.99
CA GLU A 165 -14.46 2.79 -17.20
C GLU A 165 -14.22 1.73 -18.27
N VAL A 166 -12.96 1.29 -18.45
CA VAL A 166 -12.64 0.22 -19.39
C VAL A 166 -13.17 -1.11 -18.88
N LEU A 167 -13.06 -1.41 -17.59
CA LEU A 167 -13.64 -2.62 -16.99
C LEU A 167 -15.16 -2.69 -17.15
N ARG A 168 -15.86 -1.56 -17.00
CA ARG A 168 -17.30 -1.46 -17.24
C ARG A 168 -17.64 -1.70 -18.71
N GLN A 169 -16.86 -1.13 -19.63
CA GLN A 169 -17.02 -1.36 -21.07
C GLN A 169 -16.78 -2.82 -21.43
N GLU A 170 -15.76 -3.46 -20.88
CA GLU A 170 -15.51 -4.89 -21.06
C GLU A 170 -16.67 -5.73 -20.56
N LEU A 171 -17.25 -5.41 -19.40
CA LEU A 171 -18.43 -6.12 -18.89
C LEU A 171 -19.62 -6.00 -19.87
N VAL A 172 -19.92 -4.79 -20.36
CA VAL A 172 -20.98 -4.57 -21.35
C VAL A 172 -20.66 -5.28 -22.68
N ALA A 173 -19.38 -5.32 -23.08
CA ALA A 173 -18.94 -6.07 -24.25
C ALA A 173 -19.19 -7.57 -24.07
N LEU A 174 -18.84 -8.14 -22.91
CA LEU A 174 -19.07 -9.55 -22.56
C LEU A 174 -20.57 -9.90 -22.56
N LEU A 175 -21.43 -9.03 -22.04
CA LEU A 175 -22.88 -9.23 -22.07
C LEU A 175 -23.46 -9.19 -23.50
N SER A 176 -22.85 -8.41 -24.40
CA SER A 176 -23.27 -8.34 -25.81
C SER A 176 -22.66 -9.43 -26.69
N LEU A 177 -21.63 -10.16 -26.24
CA LEU A 177 -21.05 -11.30 -26.96
C LEU A 177 -22.06 -12.39 -27.33
N PRO A 178 -22.92 -12.93 -26.43
CA PRO A 178 -23.88 -13.98 -26.80
C PRO A 178 -24.89 -13.50 -27.85
N GLN A 179 -25.35 -12.25 -27.76
CA GLN A 179 -26.24 -11.66 -28.77
C GLN A 179 -25.56 -11.61 -30.13
N ARG A 180 -24.32 -11.09 -30.19
CA ARG A 180 -23.52 -11.08 -31.44
C ARG A 180 -23.27 -12.48 -31.97
N HIS A 181 -23.02 -13.45 -31.12
CA HIS A 181 -22.80 -14.84 -31.51
C HIS A 181 -24.06 -15.42 -32.17
N THR A 182 -25.25 -15.21 -31.58
CA THR A 182 -26.51 -15.68 -32.20
C THR A 182 -26.80 -15.01 -33.54
N LEU A 183 -26.58 -13.69 -33.65
CA LEU A 183 -26.75 -12.96 -34.90
C LEU A 183 -25.76 -13.43 -35.97
N SER A 184 -24.51 -13.69 -35.59
CA SER A 184 -23.48 -14.25 -36.46
C SER A 184 -23.89 -15.61 -37.04
N LEU A 185 -24.48 -16.49 -36.23
CA LEU A 185 -24.96 -17.80 -36.69
C LEU A 185 -26.10 -17.64 -37.71
N LEU A 186 -27.03 -16.73 -37.46
CA LEU A 186 -28.15 -16.46 -38.37
C LEU A 186 -27.74 -15.74 -39.66
N GLN A 187 -26.75 -14.84 -39.58
CA GLN A 187 -26.26 -14.07 -40.74
C GLN A 187 -25.33 -14.88 -41.65
N ARG A 188 -24.74 -15.98 -41.16
CA ARG A 188 -23.79 -16.79 -41.94
C ARG A 188 -24.40 -17.35 -43.22
N THR A 189 -25.65 -17.83 -43.17
CA THR A 189 -26.33 -18.43 -44.33
C THR A 189 -26.59 -17.43 -45.47
N PRO A 190 -27.25 -16.27 -45.27
CA PRO A 190 -27.48 -15.32 -46.37
C PRO A 190 -26.18 -14.72 -46.91
N VAL A 191 -25.19 -14.44 -46.06
CA VAL A 191 -23.89 -13.89 -46.50
C VAL A 191 -23.12 -14.89 -47.37
N THR A 192 -23.16 -16.18 -47.05
CA THR A 192 -22.48 -17.20 -47.87
C THR A 192 -23.13 -17.29 -49.25
N LEU A 193 -24.46 -17.21 -49.33
CA LEU A 193 -25.19 -17.25 -50.60
C LEU A 193 -24.89 -16.03 -51.48
N THR A 194 -24.88 -14.82 -50.91
CA THR A 194 -24.56 -13.61 -51.70
C THR A 194 -23.11 -13.62 -52.17
N GLN A 195 -22.18 -14.13 -51.35
CA GLN A 195 -20.79 -14.31 -51.75
C GLN A 195 -20.64 -15.30 -52.90
N THR A 196 -21.24 -16.48 -52.84
CA THR A 196 -21.14 -17.48 -53.92
C THR A 196 -21.79 -17.01 -55.22
N LEU A 197 -22.91 -16.28 -55.13
CA LEU A 197 -23.54 -15.65 -56.29
C LEU A 197 -22.67 -14.56 -56.88
N SER A 198 -22.06 -13.69 -56.06
CA SER A 198 -21.12 -12.66 -56.56
C SER A 198 -19.90 -13.29 -57.25
N LEU A 199 -19.38 -14.41 -56.71
CA LEU A 199 -18.28 -15.15 -57.31
C LEU A 199 -18.68 -15.75 -58.66
N HIS A 200 -19.90 -16.29 -58.76
CA HIS A 200 -20.43 -16.79 -60.03
C HIS A 200 -20.54 -15.67 -61.06
N VAL A 201 -21.12 -14.52 -60.69
CA VAL A 201 -21.23 -13.35 -61.59
C VAL A 201 -19.86 -12.89 -62.09
N SER A 202 -18.85 -12.83 -61.22
CA SER A 202 -17.47 -12.49 -61.61
C SER A 202 -16.79 -13.55 -62.49
N SER A 203 -17.16 -14.83 -62.35
CA SER A 203 -16.62 -15.93 -63.16
C SER A 203 -17.34 -16.13 -64.50
N SER A 204 -18.64 -15.80 -64.56
CA SER A 204 -19.47 -15.87 -65.77
C SER A 204 -19.34 -14.64 -66.67
N SER A 205 -18.52 -13.66 -66.27
CA SER A 205 -18.10 -12.56 -67.12
C SER A 205 -16.71 -12.80 -67.74
N PRO A 206 -16.54 -13.69 -68.72
CA PRO A 206 -15.58 -13.48 -69.78
C PRO A 206 -16.22 -12.60 -70.87
N SER A 207 -15.69 -11.38 -71.04
CA SER A 207 -15.89 -10.49 -72.19
C SER A 207 -17.32 -10.11 -72.60
N SER A 208 -17.76 -8.91 -72.19
CA SER A 208 -18.39 -7.96 -73.11
C SER A 208 -17.49 -6.73 -73.21
N SER A 209 -16.80 -6.65 -74.35
CA SER A 209 -16.34 -5.49 -75.12
C SER A 209 -16.12 -4.13 -74.45
N GLN A 210 -14.98 -3.55 -74.83
CA GLN A 210 -14.75 -2.13 -75.06
C GLN A 210 -15.98 -1.43 -75.69
N GLU A 211 -16.30 -0.24 -75.20
CA GLU A 211 -16.89 0.92 -75.88
C GLU A 211 -16.37 2.13 -75.08
N THR A 212 -15.31 2.85 -75.50
CA THR A 212 -15.35 4.01 -76.41
C THR A 212 -16.69 4.72 -76.44
N ASP A 213 -16.85 5.71 -75.58
CA ASP A 213 -16.86 7.14 -75.94
C ASP A 213 -16.30 7.99 -74.77
#